data_AF-A0A7Z9R0N9-F1
#
_entry.id   AF-A0A7Z9R0N9-F1
#
_cell.length_a   1.000
_cell.length_b   1.000
_cell.length_c   1.000
_cell.angle_alpha   90.00
_cell.angle_beta   90.00
_cell.angle_gamma   90.00
#
_symmetry.space_group_name_H-M   'P 1'
#
loop_
_entity.id
_entity.type
_entity.pdbx_description
1 polymer ?
#
loop_
_entity_poly.entity_id
_entity_poly.type
_entity_poly.pdbx_seq_one_letter_code
_entity_poly.pdbx_strand_id
1 'polypeptide(L)'
;MHIQIINFNLEGISRDEYEKAGEELAGDFASLPGLISKHWLANEENNTYGGVYIWKNKEAMQNYLESELFHGVGANPALVNIESKD
;
A
#
# COMPACT_ATOMS: atom_id res chain seq x y z
N MET A 1 -15.27 10.95 2.15
CA MET A 1 -14.47 10.02 1.33
C MET A 1 -13.17 10.70 0.98
N HIS A 2 -12.06 9.97 1.03
CA HIS A 2 -10.73 10.49 0.71
C HIS A 2 -9.94 9.39 0.01
N ILE A 3 -9.19 9.73 -1.03
CA ILE A 3 -8.46 8.75 -1.85
C ILE A 3 -6.98 9.01 -1.66
N GLN A 4 -6.23 7.95 -1.39
CA GLN A 4 -4.78 8.00 -1.30
C GLN A 4 -4.21 7.02 -2.33
N ILE A 5 -3.17 7.44 -3.03
CA ILE A 5 -2.42 6.59 -3.95
C ILE A 5 -1.00 6.51 -3.42
N ILE A 6 -0.54 5.29 -3.17
CA ILE A 6 0.84 4.99 -2.81
C ILE A 6 1.47 4.24 -3.97
N ASN A 7 2.58 4.76 -4.49
CA ASN A 7 3.40 4.11 -5.50
C ASN A 7 4.81 3.85 -4.97
N PHE A 8 5.44 2.80 -5.46
CA PHE A 8 6.84 2.44 -5.20
C PHE A 8 7.38 1.56 -6.32
N ASN A 9 8.69 1.35 -6.33
CA ASN A 9 9.34 0.37 -7.18
C ASN A 9 9.76 -0.86 -6.35
N LEU A 10 9.88 -2.02 -7.01
CA LEU A 10 10.43 -3.21 -6.38
C LEU A 10 11.95 -3.27 -6.57
N GLU A 11 12.67 -3.61 -5.51
CA GLU A 11 14.10 -3.90 -5.52
C GLU A 11 14.35 -5.27 -4.89
N GLY A 12 15.01 -6.17 -5.61
CA GLY A 12 15.41 -7.48 -5.08
C GLY A 12 14.29 -8.52 -4.90
N ILE A 13 13.04 -8.21 -5.29
CA ILE A 13 11.92 -9.17 -5.34
C ILE A 13 11.24 -9.17 -6.70
N SER A 14 10.65 -10.31 -7.06
CA SER A 14 9.86 -10.49 -8.27
C SER A 14 8.41 -10.00 -8.10
N ARG A 15 7.71 -9.89 -9.23
CA ARG A 15 6.27 -9.59 -9.25
C ARG A 15 5.45 -10.67 -8.50
N ASP A 16 5.77 -11.94 -8.68
CA ASP A 16 5.06 -13.03 -8.02
C ASP A 16 5.23 -12.98 -6.49
N GLU A 17 6.42 -12.64 -6.02
CA GLU A 17 6.68 -12.42 -4.58
C GLU A 17 5.90 -11.22 -4.03
N TYR A 18 5.81 -10.14 -4.82
CA TYR A 18 4.97 -8.99 -4.47
C TYR A 18 3.48 -9.35 -4.40
N GLU A 19 2.95 -10.07 -5.38
CA GLU A 19 1.54 -10.48 -5.40
C GLU A 19 1.22 -11.38 -4.20
N LYS A 20 2.09 -12.33 -3.89
CA LYS A 20 1.95 -13.19 -2.71
C LYS A 20 1.97 -12.40 -1.41
N ALA A 21 2.89 -11.44 -1.26
CA ALA A 21 2.90 -10.56 -0.09
C ALA A 21 1.60 -9.73 0.00
N GLY A 22 1.04 -9.31 -1.14
CA GLY A 22 -0.23 -8.63 -1.22
C GLY A 22 -1.41 -9.48 -0.74
N GLU A 23 -1.43 -10.76 -1.09
CA GLU A 23 -2.43 -11.74 -0.61
C GLU A 23 -2.33 -11.96 0.89
N GLU A 24 -1.11 -12.13 1.41
CA GLU A 24 -0.86 -12.34 2.84
C GLU A 24 -1.30 -11.13 3.68
N LEU A 25 -1.06 -9.91 3.20
CA LEU A 25 -1.45 -8.67 3.88
C LEU A 25 -2.91 -8.26 3.65
N ALA A 26 -3.64 -8.92 2.76
CA ALA A 26 -4.99 -8.50 2.36
C ALA A 26 -5.95 -8.42 3.57
N GLY A 27 -5.85 -9.37 4.49
CA GLY A 27 -6.66 -9.40 5.72
C GLY A 27 -6.34 -8.25 6.68
N ASP A 28 -5.05 -7.93 6.84
CA ASP A 28 -4.59 -6.83 7.70
C ASP A 28 -5.08 -5.48 7.17
N PHE A 29 -4.96 -5.25 5.86
CA PHE A 29 -5.51 -4.05 5.22
C PHE A 29 -7.04 -3.98 5.34
N ALA A 30 -7.75 -5.08 5.10
CA ALA A 30 -9.21 -5.12 5.21
C ALA A 30 -9.73 -4.83 6.63
N SER A 31 -8.88 -5.03 7.65
CA SER A 31 -9.21 -4.78 9.05
C SER A 31 -8.98 -3.33 9.49
N LEU A 32 -8.42 -2.48 8.62
CA LEU A 32 -8.10 -1.09 8.96
C LEU A 32 -9.37 -0.25 9.20
N PRO A 33 -9.52 0.41 10.36
CA PRO A 33 -10.67 1.26 10.64
C PRO A 33 -10.82 2.37 9.62
N GLY A 34 -11.96 2.38 8.92
CA GLY A 34 -12.30 3.44 7.96
C GLY A 34 -11.73 3.27 6.56
N LEU A 35 -10.98 2.20 6.29
CA LEU A 35 -10.69 1.78 4.91
C LEU A 35 -11.97 1.16 4.30
N ILE A 36 -12.39 1.67 3.15
CA ILE A 36 -13.54 1.14 2.39
C ILE A 36 -13.07 0.05 1.44
N SER A 37 -11.98 0.32 0.71
CA SER A 37 -11.33 -0.67 -0.14
C SER A 37 -9.87 -0.29 -0.41
N LYS A 38 -9.06 -1.31 -0.73
CA LYS A 38 -7.72 -1.16 -1.28
C LYS A 38 -7.65 -1.94 -2.59
N HIS A 39 -7.06 -1.33 -3.61
CA HIS A 39 -6.75 -1.98 -4.88
C HIS A 39 -5.23 -1.97 -5.06
N TRP A 40 -4.63 -3.13 -5.26
CA TRP A 40 -3.21 -3.25 -5.55
C TRP A 40 -2.91 -2.75 -6.97
N LEU A 41 -1.76 -2.10 -7.13
CA LEU A 41 -1.28 -1.62 -8.43
C LEU A 41 -0.05 -2.43 -8.84
N ALA A 42 -0.01 -2.87 -10.09
CA ALA A 42 1.14 -3.54 -10.67
C ALA A 42 1.30 -3.09 -12.13
N ASN A 43 2.41 -2.42 -12.42
CA ASN A 43 2.87 -2.08 -13.75
C ASN A 43 4.30 -2.60 -13.91
N GLU A 44 4.42 -3.78 -14.51
CA GLU A 44 5.67 -4.49 -14.71
C GLU A 44 6.61 -3.76 -15.68
N GLU A 45 6.08 -3.12 -16.72
CA GLU A 45 6.86 -2.39 -17.73
C GLU A 45 7.67 -1.24 -17.11
N ASN A 46 7.06 -0.53 -16.15
CA ASN A 46 7.67 0.63 -15.51
C ASN A 46 8.16 0.35 -14.09
N ASN A 47 8.20 -0.93 -13.67
CA ASN A 47 8.49 -1.36 -12.29
C ASN A 47 7.71 -0.55 -11.24
N THR A 48 6.44 -0.19 -11.51
CA THR A 48 5.66 0.67 -10.60
C THR A 48 4.55 -0.15 -9.97
N TYR A 49 4.58 -0.22 -8.65
CA TYR A 49 3.66 -1.00 -7.83
C TYR A 49 3.08 -0.11 -6.74
N GLY A 50 2.04 -0.58 -6.05
CA GLY A 50 1.39 0.31 -5.10
C GLY A 50 0.03 -0.12 -4.61
N GLY A 51 -0.74 0.87 -4.18
CA GLY A 51 -2.14 0.71 -3.83
C GLY A 51 -2.95 1.99 -3.98
N VAL A 52 -4.20 1.83 -4.42
CA VAL A 52 -5.24 2.85 -4.32
C VAL A 52 -6.08 2.53 -3.09
N TYR A 53 -6.14 3.48 -2.16
CA TYR A 53 -6.86 3.36 -0.90
C TYR A 53 -8.05 4.30 -0.92
N ILE A 54 -9.23 3.74 -0.66
CA ILE A 54 -10.46 4.52 -0.54
C ILE A 54 -10.83 4.57 0.93
N TRP A 55 -10.72 5.75 1.53
CA TRP A 55 -10.98 6.00 2.94
C TRP A 55 -12.32 6.66 3.16
N LYS A 56 -12.95 6.37 4.31
CA LYS A 56 -14.16 7.04 4.77
C LYS A 56 -13.96 8.56 4.87
N ASN A 57 -12.82 9.00 5.41
CA ASN A 57 -12.45 10.40 5.59
C ASN A 57 -10.91 10.55 5.67
N LYS A 58 -10.42 11.80 5.70
CA LYS A 58 -8.99 12.10 5.78
C LYS A 58 -8.36 11.66 7.11
N GLU A 59 -9.11 11.74 8.20
CA GLU A 59 -8.67 11.29 9.53
C GLU A 59 -8.33 9.79 9.55
N ALA A 60 -9.15 8.94 8.94
CA ALA A 60 -8.86 7.51 8.82
C ALA A 60 -7.56 7.23 8.04
N MET A 61 -7.29 8.01 6.99
CA MET A 61 -6.03 7.94 6.25
C MET A 61 -4.84 8.36 7.12
N GLN A 62 -4.96 9.45 7.88
CA GLN A 62 -3.89 9.91 8.77
C GLN A 62 -3.60 8.89 9.88
N ASN A 63 -4.62 8.30 10.48
CA ASN A 63 -4.45 7.22 11.45
C ASN A 63 -3.73 6.00 10.84
N TYR A 64 -3.99 5.68 9.57
CA TYR A 64 -3.25 4.64 8.86
C TYR A 64 -1.77 4.99 8.69
N LEU A 65 -1.44 6.25 8.34
CA LEU A 65 -0.04 6.69 8.23
C LEU A 65 0.74 6.58 9.55
N GLU A 66 0.06 6.61 10.70
CA GLU A 66 0.68 6.43 12.01
C GLU A 66 0.72 4.97 12.48
N SER A 67 0.10 4.05 11.73
CA SER A 67 -0.05 2.65 12.12
C SER A 67 1.26 1.83 11.99
N GLU A 68 1.38 0.78 12.81
CA GLU A 68 2.47 -0.18 12.69
C GLU A 68 2.50 -0.87 11.32
N LEU A 69 1.33 -1.09 10.71
CA LEU A 69 1.24 -1.67 9.37
C LEU A 69 1.89 -0.76 8.32
N PHE A 70 1.60 0.54 8.35
CA PHE A 70 2.23 1.50 7.42
C PHE A 70 3.74 1.57 7.64
N HIS A 71 4.19 1.67 8.90
CA HIS A 71 5.62 1.70 9.21
C HIS A 71 6.33 0.40 8.84
N GLY A 72 5.73 -0.76 9.08
CA GLY A 72 6.30 -2.06 8.73
C GLY A 72 6.44 -2.24 7.22
N VAL A 73 5.42 -1.86 6.44
CA VAL A 73 5.49 -1.88 4.98
C VAL A 73 6.50 -0.86 4.45
N GLY A 74 6.49 0.37 4.99
CA GLY A 74 7.39 1.45 4.57
C GLY A 74 8.87 1.21 4.93
N ALA A 75 9.15 0.34 5.90
CA ALA A 75 10.50 -0.06 6.28
C ALA A 75 11.05 -1.24 5.45
N ASN A 76 10.24 -1.85 4.58
CA ASN A 76 10.68 -2.97 3.76
C ASN A 76 11.72 -2.51 2.72
N PRO A 77 12.98 -3.00 2.76
CA PRO A 77 14.01 -2.59 1.82
C PRO A 77 13.72 -2.97 0.36
N ALA A 78 12.81 -3.92 0.14
CA ALA A 78 12.38 -4.29 -1.21
C ALA A 78 11.46 -3.25 -1.87
N LEU A 79 10.95 -2.28 -1.10
CA LEU A 79 10.09 -1.20 -1.60
C LEU A 79 10.87 0.11 -1.60
N VAL A 80 11.16 0.62 -2.79
CA VAL A 80 11.98 1.84 -2.95
C VAL A 80 11.21 2.94 -3.67
N ASN A 81 11.70 4.18 -3.57
CA ASN A 81 11.06 5.37 -4.17
C ASN A 81 9.57 5.50 -3.80
N ILE A 82 9.25 5.25 -2.53
CA ILE A 82 7.86 5.29 -2.05
C ILE A 82 7.33 6.73 -2.10
N GLU A 83 6.23 6.92 -2.80
CA GLU A 83 5.48 8.18 -2.85
C GLU A 83 4.04 7.95 -2.39
N SER A 84 3.53 8.82 -1.53
CA SER A 84 2.11 8.86 -1.13
C SER A 84 1.49 10.20 -1.53
N LYS A 85 0.35 10.17 -2.23
CA LYS A 85 -0.42 11.35 -2.66
C LYS A 85 -1.89 11.19 -2.29
N ASP A 86 -2.54 12.29 -1.89
CA ASP A 86 -3.95 12.35 -1.45
C ASP A 86 -4.66 13.65 -1.86
#